data_AF-A0A957P682-F1
#
_entry.id   AF-A0A957P682-F1
#
_cell.length_a   1.000
_cell.length_b   1.000
_cell.length_c   1.000
_cell.angle_alpha   90.00
_cell.angle_beta   90.00
_cell.angle_gamma   90.00
#
_symmetry.space_group_name_H-M   'P 1'
#
loop_
_entity.id
_entity.type
_entity.pdbx_description
1 polymer ?
#
loop_
_entity_poly.entity_id
_entity_poly.type
_entity_poly.pdbx_seq_one_letter_code
_entity_poly.pdbx_strand_id
1 'polypeptide(L)'
;RAMIAQMVQETVATVHGVNPDEPALLEEVTDLVEAPQAVLGQFEQRFLKLPSPVLVAVMKKHQRYFPVIHLSGDMLPYFVTIANSNGLAHPEVVKAGNEGVIRARYADAEFFYRQDTQKKLADFTPDLATLTVHEKLGSMLDRVQRLQKLAPQVGQMLNASAAEQANISRAAALSKSDLVTSMVVEMTSLQGIMGEIYAKESGEPAAVGQAIREHYLPRSAG
;
A
#
# COMPACT_ATOMS: atom_id res chain seq x y z
N ARG A 1 2.89 20.43 15.27
CA ARG A 1 1.71 19.55 15.04
C ARG A 1 0.45 20.32 14.62
N ALA A 2 -0.26 21.04 15.51
CA ALA A 2 -1.55 21.67 15.16
C ALA A 2 -1.46 22.66 13.98
N MET A 3 -0.40 23.46 13.94
CA MET A 3 -0.13 24.38 12.82
C MET A 3 0.01 23.66 11.47
N ILE A 4 0.78 22.57 11.40
CA ILE A 4 0.97 21.79 10.16
C ILE A 4 -0.34 21.13 9.73
N ALA A 5 -1.09 20.57 10.69
CA ALA A 5 -2.39 19.98 10.41
C ALA A 5 -3.34 21.00 9.77
N GLN A 6 -3.42 22.21 10.34
CA GLN A 6 -4.22 23.29 9.80
C GLN A 6 -3.76 23.70 8.39
N MET A 7 -2.46 23.88 8.18
CA MET A 7 -1.91 24.22 6.86
C MET A 7 -2.25 23.17 5.79
N VAL A 8 -2.14 21.87 6.14
CA VAL A 8 -2.53 20.78 5.24
C VAL A 8 -4.01 20.86 4.92
N GLN A 9 -4.88 21.01 5.93
CA GLN A 9 -6.33 21.09 5.73
C GLN A 9 -6.77 22.29 4.88
N GLU A 10 -6.18 23.47 5.13
CA GLU A 10 -6.42 24.66 4.32
C GLU A 10 -5.97 24.46 2.87
N THR A 11 -4.82 23.82 2.67
CA THR A 11 -4.26 23.57 1.33
C THR A 11 -5.10 22.58 0.54
N VAL A 12 -5.53 21.45 1.14
CA VAL A 12 -6.38 20.47 0.44
C VAL A 12 -7.77 21.02 0.12
N ALA A 13 -8.31 21.92 0.95
CA ALA A 13 -9.59 22.57 0.70
C ALA A 13 -9.58 23.42 -0.58
N THR A 14 -8.42 23.97 -0.98
CA THR A 14 -8.29 24.74 -2.24
C THR A 14 -8.58 23.93 -3.50
N VAL A 15 -8.50 22.60 -3.41
CA VAL A 15 -8.81 21.66 -4.51
C VAL A 15 -10.05 20.83 -4.21
N HIS A 16 -10.91 21.29 -3.29
CA HIS A 16 -12.11 20.57 -2.84
C HIS A 16 -11.82 19.15 -2.33
N GLY A 17 -10.62 18.94 -1.80
CA GLY A 17 -10.19 17.68 -1.22
C GLY A 17 -10.12 17.72 0.30
N VAL A 18 -9.92 16.55 0.87
CA VAL A 18 -9.58 16.34 2.27
C VAL A 18 -8.32 15.48 2.35
N ASN A 19 -7.57 15.64 3.43
CA ASN A 19 -6.47 14.74 3.75
C ASN A 19 -7.02 13.60 4.63
N PRO A 20 -6.82 12.32 4.27
CA PRO A 20 -7.18 11.22 5.16
C PRO A 20 -6.40 11.36 6.47
N ASP A 21 -7.05 11.05 7.59
CA ASP A 21 -6.45 11.21 8.92
C ASP A 21 -5.24 10.28 9.08
N GLU A 22 -4.05 10.89 9.13
CA GLU A 22 -2.76 10.22 9.16
C GLU A 22 -1.89 10.77 10.31
N PRO A 23 -2.22 10.45 11.58
CA PRO A 23 -1.58 11.06 12.73
C PRO A 23 -0.07 10.77 12.80
N ALA A 24 0.36 9.57 12.40
CA ALA A 24 1.77 9.19 12.40
C ALA A 24 2.60 9.95 11.36
N LEU A 25 2.04 10.20 10.16
CA LEU A 25 2.71 11.01 9.13
C LEU A 25 2.81 12.47 9.59
N LEU A 26 1.73 13.00 10.18
CA LEU A 26 1.72 14.35 10.72
C LEU A 26 2.75 14.54 11.85
N GLU A 27 2.92 13.53 12.71
CA GLU A 27 3.94 13.51 13.76
C GLU A 27 5.34 13.49 13.16
N GLU A 28 5.63 12.56 12.24
CA GLU A 28 6.93 12.49 11.54
C GLU A 28 7.28 13.83 10.86
N VAL A 29 6.34 14.41 10.10
CA VAL A 29 6.58 15.70 9.44
C VAL A 29 6.75 16.84 10.43
N THR A 30 6.04 16.82 11.56
CA THR A 30 6.21 17.83 12.62
C THR A 30 7.63 17.82 13.17
N ASP A 31 8.24 16.65 13.34
CA ASP A 31 9.59 16.52 13.89
C ASP A 31 10.68 16.86 12.88
N LEU A 32 10.35 16.97 11.59
CA LEU A 32 11.29 17.25 10.50
C LEU A 32 11.43 18.74 10.14
N VAL A 33 10.49 19.59 10.56
CA VAL A 33 10.40 20.98 10.07
C VAL A 33 10.27 21.98 11.21
N GLU A 34 11.06 23.06 11.12
CA GLU A 34 11.07 24.13 12.12
C GLU A 34 10.23 25.34 11.65
N ALA A 35 10.23 25.60 10.34
CA ALA A 35 9.45 26.65 9.68
C ALA A 35 8.58 26.03 8.57
N PRO A 36 7.42 25.43 8.89
CA PRO A 36 6.62 24.72 7.91
C PRO A 36 5.92 25.68 6.95
N GLN A 37 5.98 25.36 5.66
CA GLN A 37 5.19 25.97 4.62
C GLN A 37 4.58 24.88 3.73
N ALA A 38 3.25 24.83 3.65
CA ALA A 38 2.56 23.87 2.79
C ALA A 38 2.67 24.27 1.30
N VAL A 39 2.92 23.27 0.46
CA VAL A 39 2.99 23.41 -0.99
C VAL A 39 2.10 22.35 -1.62
N LEU A 40 1.14 22.80 -2.42
CA LEU A 40 0.26 21.93 -3.21
C LEU A 40 0.96 21.52 -4.50
N GLY A 41 1.17 20.22 -4.68
CA GLY A 41 1.65 19.61 -5.92
C GLY A 41 0.56 18.80 -6.62
N GLN A 42 0.77 18.56 -7.91
CA GLN A 42 -0.11 17.71 -8.73
C GLN A 42 0.66 16.66 -9.51
N PHE A 43 -0.02 15.59 -9.92
CA PHE A 43 0.54 14.56 -10.79
C PHE A 43 -0.46 14.18 -11.89
N GLU A 44 0.02 13.48 -12.91
CA GLU A 44 -0.83 13.10 -14.05
C GLU A 44 -1.97 12.15 -13.65
N GLN A 45 -3.19 12.47 -14.07
CA GLN A 45 -4.40 11.67 -13.77
C GLN A 45 -4.29 10.20 -14.19
N ARG A 46 -3.43 9.86 -15.17
CA ARG A 46 -3.22 8.45 -15.57
C ARG A 46 -2.80 7.55 -14.41
N PHE A 47 -2.09 8.11 -13.42
CA PHE A 47 -1.64 7.35 -12.26
C PHE A 47 -2.78 6.97 -11.32
N LEU A 48 -3.95 7.60 -11.41
CA LEU A 48 -5.16 7.20 -10.66
C LEU A 48 -5.68 5.81 -11.06
N LYS A 49 -5.14 5.19 -12.11
CA LYS A 49 -5.38 3.78 -12.43
C LYS A 49 -4.68 2.81 -11.47
N LEU A 50 -3.64 3.27 -10.76
CA LEU A 50 -3.01 2.47 -9.71
C LEU A 50 -3.96 2.34 -8.52
N PRO A 51 -3.94 1.21 -7.80
CA PRO A 51 -4.71 1.09 -6.57
C PRO A 51 -4.35 2.20 -5.57
N SER A 52 -5.35 2.80 -4.93
CA SER A 52 -5.15 3.89 -3.94
C SER A 52 -4.10 3.56 -2.86
N PRO A 53 -4.04 2.32 -2.31
CA PRO A 53 -2.98 1.98 -1.36
C PRO A 53 -1.56 2.12 -1.91
N VAL A 54 -1.35 1.85 -3.21
CA VAL A 54 -0.06 2.05 -3.90
C VAL A 54 0.26 3.54 -3.95
N LEU A 55 -0.69 4.37 -4.39
CA LEU A 55 -0.52 5.82 -4.50
C LEU A 55 -0.13 6.44 -3.16
N VAL A 56 -0.85 6.07 -2.10
CA VAL A 56 -0.61 6.53 -0.73
C VAL A 56 0.74 6.02 -0.21
N ALA A 57 1.07 4.75 -0.42
CA ALA A 57 2.33 4.19 0.06
C ALA A 57 3.54 4.88 -0.59
N VAL A 58 3.47 5.24 -1.88
CA VAL A 58 4.55 5.95 -2.58
C VAL A 58 4.74 7.36 -2.00
N MET A 59 3.63 8.10 -1.81
CA MET A 59 3.65 9.44 -1.20
C MET A 59 4.28 9.42 0.19
N LYS A 60 3.87 8.46 1.03
CA LYS A 60 4.33 8.35 2.42
C LYS A 60 5.78 7.90 2.52
N LYS A 61 6.10 6.73 1.96
CA LYS A 61 7.40 6.05 2.16
C LYS A 61 8.57 6.88 1.62
N HIS A 62 8.40 7.49 0.45
CA HIS A 62 9.52 8.13 -0.22
C HIS A 62 9.61 9.62 0.09
N GLN A 63 8.49 10.29 0.35
CA GLN A 63 8.44 11.76 0.28
C GLN A 63 7.69 12.45 1.44
N ARG A 64 7.04 11.70 2.35
CA ARG A 64 6.23 12.26 3.44
C ARG A 64 5.17 13.25 2.95
N TYR A 65 4.59 12.96 1.78
CA TYR A 65 3.51 13.77 1.23
C TYR A 65 2.17 13.34 1.81
N PHE A 66 1.32 14.33 2.04
CA PHE A 66 -0.06 14.16 2.44
C PHE A 66 -0.91 13.92 1.19
N PRO A 67 -1.54 12.74 1.04
CA PRO A 67 -2.46 12.49 -0.07
C PRO A 67 -3.69 13.38 0.03
N VAL A 68 -4.29 13.68 -1.12
CA VAL A 68 -5.56 14.39 -1.21
C VAL A 68 -6.61 13.44 -1.77
N ILE A 69 -7.72 13.32 -1.06
CA ILE A 69 -8.88 12.52 -1.48
C ILE A 69 -10.11 13.42 -1.56
N HIS A 70 -11.08 13.02 -2.38
CA HIS A 70 -12.41 13.63 -2.36
C HIS A 70 -13.19 13.15 -1.12
N LEU A 71 -14.25 13.88 -0.74
CA LEU A 71 -15.14 13.48 0.36
C LEU A 71 -15.81 12.11 0.15
N SER A 72 -15.89 11.63 -1.11
CA SER A 72 -16.37 10.30 -1.46
C SER A 72 -15.37 9.18 -1.12
N GLY A 73 -14.10 9.52 -0.86
CA GLY A 73 -13.02 8.57 -0.65
C GLY A 73 -12.13 8.33 -1.88
N ASP A 74 -12.45 8.94 -3.03
CA ASP A 74 -11.66 8.79 -4.26
C ASP A 74 -10.35 9.59 -4.21
N MET A 75 -9.25 9.03 -4.72
CA MET A 75 -7.98 9.75 -4.80
C MET A 75 -8.07 10.90 -5.81
N LEU A 76 -7.59 12.08 -5.41
CA LEU A 76 -7.40 13.21 -6.31
C LEU A 76 -5.94 13.26 -6.80
N PRO A 77 -5.67 13.83 -7.99
CA PRO A 77 -4.33 13.92 -8.57
C PRO A 77 -3.45 15.00 -7.89
N TYR A 78 -3.59 15.17 -6.59
CA TYR A 78 -2.94 16.19 -5.78
C TYR A 78 -2.29 15.58 -4.54
N PHE A 79 -1.27 16.26 -4.05
CA PHE A 79 -0.61 15.98 -2.78
C PHE A 79 -0.17 17.29 -2.13
N VAL A 80 -0.01 17.27 -0.81
CA VAL A 80 0.57 18.38 -0.06
C VAL A 80 1.92 17.95 0.50
N THR A 81 2.94 18.77 0.28
CA THR A 81 4.24 18.63 0.93
C THR A 81 4.50 19.81 1.84
N ILE A 82 5.32 19.61 2.88
CA ILE A 82 5.70 20.66 3.82
C ILE A 82 7.17 21.01 3.59
N ALA A 83 7.42 22.21 3.06
CA ALA A 83 8.76 22.76 2.98
C ALA A 83 9.19 23.31 4.34
N ASN A 84 10.48 23.19 4.67
CA ASN A 84 11.08 23.82 5.84
C ASN A 84 11.69 25.16 5.45
N SER A 85 10.88 26.20 5.30
CA SER A 85 11.31 27.53 4.87
C SER A 85 10.39 28.63 5.40
N ASN A 86 10.99 29.69 5.93
CA ASN A 86 10.26 30.91 6.31
C ASN A 86 10.13 31.85 5.10
N GLY A 87 9.16 31.57 4.23
CA GLY A 87 8.91 32.33 3.00
C GLY A 87 9.74 31.83 1.82
N LEU A 88 9.20 30.84 1.11
CA LEU A 88 9.78 30.37 -0.15
C LEU A 88 9.84 31.51 -1.18
N ALA A 89 11.05 31.90 -1.59
CA ALA A 89 11.25 32.88 -2.65
C ALA A 89 10.70 32.40 -4.00
N HIS A 90 10.75 31.09 -4.25
CA HIS A 90 10.27 30.46 -5.49
C HIS A 90 9.44 29.19 -5.19
N PRO A 91 8.18 29.33 -4.75
CA PRO A 91 7.31 28.20 -4.43
C PRO A 91 7.09 27.27 -5.63
N GLU A 92 7.01 27.83 -6.85
CA GLU A 92 6.83 27.06 -8.08
C GLU A 92 7.99 26.12 -8.40
N VAL A 93 9.22 26.49 -8.05
CA VAL A 93 10.40 25.63 -8.24
C VAL A 93 10.35 24.44 -7.29
N VAL A 94 9.98 24.68 -6.03
CA VAL A 94 9.78 23.62 -5.04
C VAL A 94 8.66 22.69 -5.48
N LYS A 95 7.53 23.24 -5.90
CA LYS A 95 6.41 22.47 -6.46
C LYS A 95 6.86 21.60 -7.62
N ALA A 96 7.45 22.18 -8.66
CA ALA A 96 7.90 21.45 -9.85
C ALA A 96 8.92 20.33 -9.52
N GLY A 97 9.81 20.59 -8.56
CA GLY A 97 10.76 19.58 -8.06
C GLY A 97 10.05 18.38 -7.43
N ASN A 98 9.12 18.63 -6.49
CA ASN A 98 8.34 17.56 -5.83
C ASN A 98 7.44 16.80 -6.83
N GLU A 99 6.85 17.51 -7.81
CA GLU A 99 6.07 16.88 -8.89
C GLU A 99 6.92 16.00 -9.79
N GLY A 100 8.15 16.41 -10.10
CA GLY A 100 9.11 15.58 -10.85
C GLY A 100 9.46 14.30 -10.12
N VAL A 101 9.69 14.39 -8.81
CA VAL A 101 10.01 13.23 -7.97
C VAL A 101 8.84 12.26 -7.87
N ILE A 102 7.62 12.73 -7.58
CA ILE A 102 6.46 11.84 -7.46
C ILE A 102 6.13 11.16 -8.79
N ARG A 103 6.27 11.89 -9.91
CA ARG A 103 6.04 11.35 -11.27
C ARG A 103 6.96 10.18 -11.56
N ALA A 104 8.24 10.29 -11.24
CA ALA A 104 9.20 9.21 -11.44
C ALA A 104 8.81 7.97 -10.61
N ARG A 105 8.46 8.16 -9.33
CA ARG A 105 8.05 7.07 -8.44
C ARG A 105 6.74 6.40 -8.87
N TYR A 106 5.78 7.16 -9.37
CA TYR A 106 4.55 6.59 -9.92
C TYR A 106 4.74 5.87 -11.25
N ALA A 107 5.68 6.32 -12.09
CA ALA A 107 6.05 5.58 -13.28
C ALA A 107 6.67 4.20 -12.93
N ASP A 108 7.53 4.15 -11.92
CA ASP A 108 8.09 2.89 -11.41
C ASP A 108 6.98 1.98 -10.85
N ALA A 109 6.10 2.51 -9.99
CA ALA A 109 4.98 1.77 -9.43
C ALA A 109 4.01 1.25 -10.51
N GLU A 110 3.71 2.05 -11.53
CA GLU A 110 2.90 1.63 -12.68
C GLU A 110 3.57 0.50 -13.45
N PHE A 111 4.88 0.56 -13.65
CA PHE A 111 5.64 -0.51 -14.27
C PHE A 111 5.54 -1.82 -13.48
N PHE A 112 5.78 -1.78 -12.16
CA PHE A 112 5.69 -2.97 -11.29
C PHE A 112 4.27 -3.54 -11.29
N TYR A 113 3.25 -2.69 -11.12
CA TYR A 113 1.87 -3.13 -11.13
C TYR A 113 1.48 -3.80 -12.45
N ARG A 114 1.89 -3.22 -13.58
CA ARG A 114 1.65 -3.79 -14.91
C ARG A 114 2.37 -5.12 -15.10
N GLN A 115 3.61 -5.24 -14.62
CA GLN A 115 4.38 -6.50 -14.71
C GLN A 115 3.71 -7.59 -13.89
N ASP A 116 3.29 -7.27 -12.66
CA ASP A 116 2.72 -8.25 -11.75
C ASP A 116 1.32 -8.73 -12.21
N THR A 117 0.52 -7.83 -12.79
CA THR A 117 -0.84 -8.13 -13.30
C THR A 117 -0.86 -8.93 -14.62
N GLN A 118 0.30 -9.22 -15.22
CA GLN A 118 0.40 -10.13 -16.38
C GLN A 118 0.29 -11.61 -15.98
N LYS A 119 0.45 -11.93 -14.70
CA LYS A 119 0.39 -13.29 -14.16
C LYS A 119 -0.71 -13.37 -13.11
N LYS A 120 -1.23 -14.57 -12.88
CA LYS A 120 -2.13 -14.80 -11.74
C LYS A 120 -1.32 -14.85 -10.46
N LEU A 121 -1.94 -14.49 -9.34
CA LEU A 121 -1.29 -14.54 -8.02
C LEU A 121 -0.70 -15.93 -7.70
N ALA A 122 -1.39 -17.00 -8.14
CA ALA A 122 -0.94 -18.37 -7.97
C ALA A 122 0.39 -18.70 -8.69
N ASP A 123 0.69 -17.99 -9.78
CA ASP A 123 1.91 -18.22 -10.56
C ASP A 123 3.16 -17.71 -9.83
N PHE A 124 2.98 -16.84 -8.83
CA PHE A 124 4.05 -16.35 -7.95
C PHE A 124 4.32 -17.28 -6.76
N THR A 125 3.37 -18.16 -6.40
CA THR A 125 3.50 -19.03 -5.22
C THR A 125 4.77 -19.89 -5.24
N PRO A 126 5.18 -20.53 -6.37
CA PRO A 126 6.40 -21.33 -6.42
C PRO A 126 7.68 -20.53 -6.07
N ASP A 127 7.73 -19.25 -6.44
CA ASP A 127 8.90 -18.39 -6.23
C ASP A 127 9.12 -18.08 -4.74
N LEU A 128 8.14 -18.34 -3.86
CA LEU A 128 8.32 -18.29 -2.41
C LEU A 128 9.39 -19.27 -1.90
N ALA A 129 9.80 -20.25 -2.71
CA ALA A 129 10.92 -21.14 -2.40
C ALA A 129 12.26 -20.37 -2.31
N THR A 130 12.38 -19.23 -2.99
CA THR A 130 13.59 -18.40 -2.98
C THR A 130 13.76 -17.61 -1.69
N LEU A 131 12.67 -17.45 -0.92
CA LEU A 131 12.67 -16.70 0.33
C LEU A 131 12.94 -17.63 1.51
N THR A 132 14.20 -17.81 1.90
CA THR A 132 14.56 -18.59 3.11
C THR A 132 14.02 -17.90 4.36
N VAL A 133 13.20 -18.61 5.15
CA VAL A 133 12.71 -18.12 6.44
C VAL A 133 13.70 -18.47 7.54
N HIS A 134 14.16 -19.73 7.57
CA HIS A 134 15.13 -20.22 8.54
C HIS A 134 15.73 -21.52 8.04
N GLU A 135 17.03 -21.73 8.25
CA GLU A 135 17.78 -22.91 7.76
C GLU A 135 17.08 -24.25 8.08
N LYS A 136 16.60 -24.41 9.33
CA LYS A 136 15.88 -25.62 9.78
C LYS A 136 14.38 -25.68 9.44
N LEU A 137 13.75 -24.55 9.09
CA LEU A 137 12.29 -24.49 8.83
C LEU A 137 11.95 -24.33 7.34
N GLY A 138 12.97 -24.12 6.51
CA GLY A 138 12.88 -23.98 5.07
C GLY A 138 12.52 -22.57 4.61
N SER A 139 11.93 -22.53 3.42
CA SER A 139 11.50 -21.35 2.69
C SER A 139 10.11 -20.84 3.12
N MET A 140 9.71 -19.71 2.56
CA MET A 140 8.36 -19.20 2.69
C MET A 140 7.35 -20.13 2.02
N LEU A 141 7.73 -20.80 0.93
CA LEU A 141 6.90 -21.82 0.30
C LEU A 141 6.63 -22.99 1.27
N ASP A 142 7.66 -23.47 1.96
CA ASP A 142 7.50 -24.54 2.96
C ASP A 142 6.56 -24.13 4.09
N ARG A 143 6.62 -22.85 4.49
CA ARG A 143 5.68 -22.28 5.47
C ARG A 143 4.25 -22.27 4.93
N VAL A 144 4.04 -21.83 3.69
CA VAL A 144 2.72 -21.83 3.04
C VAL A 144 2.17 -23.26 2.92
N GLN A 145 2.98 -24.23 2.54
CA GLN A 145 2.57 -25.65 2.48
C GLN A 145 2.15 -26.20 3.85
N ARG A 146 2.82 -25.79 4.93
CA ARG A 146 2.38 -26.12 6.30
C ARG A 146 1.03 -25.48 6.62
N LEU A 147 0.84 -24.20 6.27
CA LEU A 147 -0.43 -23.50 6.47
C LEU A 147 -1.58 -24.15 5.67
N GLN A 148 -1.35 -24.56 4.42
CA GLN A 148 -2.33 -25.29 3.61
C GLN A 148 -2.81 -26.58 4.28
N LYS A 149 -1.96 -27.28 5.05
CA LYS A 149 -2.33 -28.49 5.79
C LYS A 149 -3.10 -28.19 7.07
N LEU A 150 -2.75 -27.11 7.76
CA LEU A 150 -3.30 -26.77 9.08
C LEU A 150 -4.61 -25.97 8.99
N ALA A 151 -4.72 -25.03 8.05
CA ALA A 151 -5.87 -24.12 7.98
C ALA A 151 -7.22 -24.85 7.81
N PRO A 152 -7.36 -25.90 6.96
CA PRO A 152 -8.61 -26.64 6.86
C PRO A 152 -8.99 -27.37 8.15
N GLN A 153 -8.02 -27.84 8.94
CA GLN A 153 -8.26 -28.47 10.24
C GLN A 153 -8.88 -27.47 11.22
N VAL A 154 -8.35 -26.23 11.25
CA VAL A 154 -8.94 -25.14 12.04
C VAL A 154 -10.36 -24.82 11.55
N GLY A 155 -10.57 -24.78 10.24
CA GLY A 155 -11.91 -24.63 9.66
C GLY A 155 -12.88 -25.71 10.14
N GLN A 156 -12.44 -26.97 10.25
CA GLN A 156 -13.26 -28.08 10.73
C GLN A 156 -13.62 -27.91 12.21
N MET A 157 -12.66 -27.51 13.04
CA MET A 157 -12.89 -27.22 14.46
C MET A 157 -13.91 -26.10 14.68
N LEU A 158 -13.98 -25.16 13.73
CA LEU A 158 -14.92 -24.04 13.74
C LEU A 158 -16.26 -24.35 13.04
N ASN A 159 -16.47 -25.60 12.59
CA ASN A 159 -17.66 -26.02 11.83
C ASN A 159 -17.89 -25.21 10.54
N ALA A 160 -16.81 -24.80 9.87
CA ALA A 160 -16.89 -24.12 8.58
C ALA A 160 -17.62 -24.98 7.54
N SER A 161 -18.55 -24.37 6.79
CA SER A 161 -19.27 -25.00 5.68
C SER A 161 -18.33 -25.45 4.57
N ALA A 162 -18.80 -26.30 3.65
CA ALA A 162 -18.00 -26.76 2.52
C ALA A 162 -17.46 -25.61 1.64
N ALA A 163 -18.25 -24.54 1.46
CA ALA A 163 -17.83 -23.37 0.70
C ALA A 163 -16.75 -22.57 1.45
N GLU A 164 -16.88 -22.40 2.76
CA GLU A 164 -15.86 -21.76 3.59
C GLU A 164 -14.58 -22.58 3.62
N GLN A 165 -14.67 -23.91 3.70
CA GLN A 165 -13.50 -24.80 3.64
C GLN A 165 -12.73 -24.69 2.33
N ALA A 166 -13.43 -24.53 1.21
CA ALA A 166 -12.80 -24.27 -0.08
C ALA A 166 -12.05 -22.92 -0.07
N ASN A 167 -12.68 -21.87 0.48
CA ASN A 167 -12.04 -20.55 0.61
C ASN A 167 -10.84 -20.58 1.56
N ILE A 168 -10.92 -21.26 2.70
CA ILE A 168 -9.83 -21.42 3.67
C ILE A 168 -8.64 -22.10 2.99
N SER A 169 -8.90 -23.21 2.29
CA SER A 169 -7.86 -23.96 1.59
C SER A 169 -7.20 -23.12 0.49
N ARG A 170 -8.00 -22.38 -0.28
CA ARG A 170 -7.51 -21.52 -1.36
C ARG A 170 -6.72 -20.31 -0.84
N ALA A 171 -7.20 -19.64 0.21
CA ALA A 171 -6.52 -18.53 0.86
C ALA A 171 -5.20 -18.96 1.50
N ALA A 172 -5.18 -20.10 2.20
CA ALA A 172 -3.95 -20.66 2.72
C ALA A 172 -2.96 -20.95 1.59
N ALA A 173 -3.44 -21.43 0.44
CA ALA A 173 -2.58 -21.77 -0.68
C ALA A 173 -1.94 -20.56 -1.38
N LEU A 174 -2.65 -19.46 -1.47
CA LEU A 174 -2.17 -18.21 -2.07
C LEU A 174 -1.53 -17.27 -1.05
N SER A 175 -1.63 -17.58 0.24
CA SER A 175 -1.06 -16.76 1.30
C SER A 175 0.42 -16.47 1.02
N LYS A 176 0.84 -15.22 1.27
CA LYS A 176 2.22 -14.75 1.06
C LYS A 176 2.70 -14.69 -0.39
N SER A 177 1.94 -15.13 -1.39
CA SER A 177 2.40 -15.15 -2.79
C SER A 177 2.74 -13.76 -3.32
N ASP A 178 2.15 -12.72 -2.73
CA ASP A 178 2.45 -11.34 -3.07
C ASP A 178 3.86 -10.92 -2.64
N LEU A 179 4.52 -11.58 -1.68
CA LEU A 179 5.86 -11.22 -1.20
C LEU A 179 6.96 -11.23 -2.27
N VAL A 180 6.76 -11.98 -3.35
CA VAL A 180 7.70 -12.12 -4.47
C VAL A 180 7.25 -11.33 -5.70
N THR A 181 6.16 -10.57 -5.60
CA THR A 181 5.72 -9.64 -6.66
C THR A 181 6.63 -8.41 -6.68
N SER A 182 6.84 -7.85 -7.86
CA SER A 182 7.73 -6.70 -8.05
C SER A 182 7.29 -5.51 -7.17
N MET A 183 5.98 -5.26 -7.09
CA MET A 183 5.40 -4.21 -6.26
C MET A 183 5.71 -4.38 -4.78
N VAL A 184 5.53 -5.59 -4.22
CA VAL A 184 5.74 -5.81 -2.77
C VAL A 184 7.22 -5.91 -2.43
N VAL A 185 8.07 -6.41 -3.34
CA VAL A 185 9.52 -6.37 -3.17
C VAL A 185 10.01 -4.93 -3.04
N GLU A 186 9.54 -4.01 -3.90
CA GLU A 186 9.86 -2.58 -3.78
C GLU A 186 9.19 -1.94 -2.55
N MET A 187 7.95 -2.33 -2.25
CA MET A 187 7.09 -1.71 -1.25
C MET A 187 6.50 -2.73 -0.28
N THR A 188 7.34 -3.24 0.61
CA THR A 188 6.97 -4.27 1.61
C THR A 188 5.80 -3.88 2.54
N SER A 189 5.53 -2.59 2.72
CA SER A 189 4.35 -2.09 3.45
C SER A 189 3.01 -2.45 2.77
N LEU A 190 3.04 -2.83 1.50
CA LEU A 190 1.87 -3.24 0.73
C LEU A 190 1.60 -4.76 0.79
N GLN A 191 2.42 -5.55 1.49
CA GLN A 191 2.16 -6.98 1.65
C GLN A 191 0.78 -7.27 2.26
N GLY A 192 0.09 -8.30 1.80
CA GLY A 192 -1.31 -8.60 2.11
C GLY A 192 -2.31 -7.72 1.34
N ILE A 193 -2.07 -6.41 1.23
CA ILE A 193 -2.94 -5.50 0.45
C ILE A 193 -2.82 -5.84 -1.04
N MET A 194 -1.59 -5.94 -1.56
CA MET A 194 -1.42 -6.38 -2.95
C MET A 194 -1.83 -7.83 -3.15
N GLY A 195 -1.66 -8.70 -2.15
CA GLY A 195 -2.19 -10.05 -2.18
C GLY A 195 -3.70 -10.09 -2.41
N GLU A 196 -4.48 -9.26 -1.70
CA GLU A 196 -5.93 -9.14 -1.94
C GLU A 196 -6.25 -8.59 -3.33
N ILE A 197 -5.59 -7.50 -3.74
CA ILE A 197 -5.80 -6.87 -5.05
C ILE A 197 -5.51 -7.87 -6.17
N TYR A 198 -4.35 -8.53 -6.13
CA TYR A 198 -3.96 -9.51 -7.15
C TYR A 198 -4.81 -10.78 -7.11
N ALA A 199 -5.29 -11.21 -5.94
CA ALA A 199 -6.26 -12.31 -5.86
C ALA A 199 -7.55 -11.95 -6.60
N LYS A 200 -8.08 -10.74 -6.39
CA LYS A 200 -9.25 -10.23 -7.10
C LYS A 200 -9.01 -10.14 -8.61
N GLU A 201 -7.89 -9.57 -9.05
CA GLU A 201 -7.52 -9.51 -10.47
C GLU A 201 -7.34 -10.90 -11.10
N SER A 202 -6.94 -11.89 -10.29
CA SER A 202 -6.81 -13.30 -10.73
C SER A 202 -8.14 -14.05 -10.81
N GLY A 203 -9.25 -13.42 -10.41
CA GLY A 203 -10.59 -14.02 -10.39
C GLY A 203 -10.89 -14.86 -9.15
N GLU A 204 -10.14 -14.69 -8.06
CA GLU A 204 -10.41 -15.40 -6.81
C GLU A 204 -11.67 -14.85 -6.10
N PRO A 205 -12.36 -15.67 -5.30
CA PRO A 205 -13.46 -15.19 -4.47
C PRO A 205 -13.03 -14.06 -3.53
N ALA A 206 -13.92 -13.09 -3.28
CA ALA A 206 -13.63 -11.95 -2.41
C ALA A 206 -13.15 -12.39 -1.00
N ALA A 207 -13.75 -13.45 -0.44
CA ALA A 207 -13.35 -14.01 0.85
C ALA A 207 -11.90 -14.53 0.87
N VAL A 208 -11.39 -15.03 -0.27
CA VAL A 208 -10.00 -15.48 -0.41
C VAL A 208 -9.06 -14.28 -0.36
N GLY A 209 -9.34 -13.23 -1.14
CA GLY A 209 -8.57 -11.99 -1.13
C GLY A 209 -8.55 -11.34 0.25
N GLN A 210 -9.72 -11.23 0.89
CA GLN A 210 -9.85 -10.70 2.24
C GLN A 210 -9.00 -11.49 3.25
N ALA A 211 -9.07 -12.83 3.23
CA ALA A 211 -8.26 -13.68 4.11
C ALA A 211 -6.74 -13.56 3.86
N ILE A 212 -6.33 -13.32 2.60
CA ILE A 212 -4.92 -13.04 2.27
C ILE A 212 -4.46 -11.72 2.91
N ARG A 213 -5.29 -10.68 2.89
CA ARG A 213 -4.96 -9.41 3.55
C ARG A 213 -4.99 -9.53 5.07
N GLU A 214 -6.05 -10.08 5.62
CA GLU A 214 -6.35 -10.03 7.06
C GLU A 214 -5.44 -10.93 7.90
N HIS A 215 -4.83 -11.97 7.33
CA HIS A 215 -3.90 -12.80 8.11
C HIS A 215 -2.63 -12.03 8.54
N TYR A 216 -2.38 -10.85 7.97
CA TYR A 216 -1.31 -9.94 8.39
C TYR A 216 -1.74 -8.99 9.51
N LEU A 217 -3.01 -9.00 9.93
CA LEU A 217 -3.54 -8.10 10.94
C LEU A 217 -3.50 -8.74 12.35
N PRO A 218 -3.28 -7.92 13.40
CA PRO A 218 -2.77 -6.54 13.32
C PRO A 218 -1.30 -6.54 12.87
N ARG A 219 -0.92 -5.58 12.02
CA ARG A 219 0.46 -5.47 11.49
C ARG A 219 1.49 -5.08 12.57
N SER A 220 1.02 -4.47 13.64
CA SER A 220 1.76 -4.16 14.86
C SER A 220 0.86 -4.53 16.04
N ALA A 221 1.34 -5.39 16.94
CA ALA A 221 0.89 -5.31 18.32
C ALA A 221 1.53 -4.02 18.87
N GLY A 222 0.71 -3.13 19.44
CA GLY A 222 1.11 -1.77 19.84
C GLY A 222 2.36 -1.70 20.70
#